data_AF-A0A3C1A2D8-F1
#
_entry.id   AF-A0A3C1A2D8-F1
#
_cell.length_a   1.000
_cell.length_b   1.000
_cell.length_c   1.000
_cell.angle_alpha   90.00
_cell.angle_beta   90.00
_cell.angle_gamma   90.00
#
_symmetry.space_group_name_H-M   'P 1'
#
loop_
_entity.id
_entity.type
_entity.pdbx_description
1 polymer ?
#
loop_
_entity_poly.entity_id
_entity_poly.type
_entity_poly.pdbx_seq_one_letter_code
_entity_poly.pdbx_strand_id
1 'polypeptide(L)' 'SHIQIDEMRCKERCQTKYCLYVCPAQVYTLGQEEEILIRYEGCLECGTCTIACDIALAWNHPRGGFGVQYRFG' A
#
# COMPACT_ATOMS: atom_id res chain seq x y z
N SER A 1 -7.29 8.75 -2.03
CA SER A 1 -6.19 7.81 -2.29
C SER A 1 -6.76 6.54 -2.92
N HIS A 2 -6.00 5.86 -3.78
CA HIS A 2 -6.40 4.56 -4.39
C HIS A 2 -5.98 3.36 -3.52
N ILE A 3 -5.36 3.63 -2.36
CA ILE A 3 -4.95 2.68 -1.34
C ILE A 3 -5.69 3.04 -0.05
N GLN A 4 -6.32 2.06 0.59
CA GLN A 4 -7.02 2.19 1.85
C GLN A 4 -6.54 1.11 2.83
N ILE A 5 -6.40 1.49 4.10
CA ILE A 5 -6.04 0.59 5.18
C ILE A 5 -7.12 0.69 6.25
N ASP A 6 -7.67 -0.46 6.66
CA ASP A 6 -8.45 -0.57 7.88
C ASP A 6 -7.49 -0.59 9.07
N GLU A 7 -7.34 0.55 9.74
CA GLU A 7 -6.37 0.72 10.83
C GLU A 7 -6.65 -0.20 12.02
N MET A 8 -7.91 -0.40 12.39
CA MET A 8 -8.30 -1.27 13.50
C MET A 8 -7.88 -2.70 13.19
N ARG A 9 -8.26 -3.20 12.01
CA ARG A 9 -7.92 -4.54 11.57
C ARG A 9 -6.42 -4.73 11.37
N CYS A 10 -5.73 -3.70 10.91
CA CYS A 10 -4.27 -3.71 10.76
C CYS A 10 -3.56 -3.79 12.11
N LYS A 11 -3.96 -2.97 13.10
CA LYS A 11 -3.38 -2.99 14.45
C LYS A 11 -3.62 -4.34 15.15
N GLU A 12 -4.81 -4.91 15.02
CA GLU A 12 -5.17 -6.16 15.70
C GLU A 12 -4.62 -7.42 15.03
N ARG A 13 -4.52 -7.44 13.70
CA ARG A 13 -4.30 -8.68 12.94
C ARG A 13 -3.02 -8.71 12.10
N CYS A 14 -2.41 -7.56 11.79
CA CYS A 14 -1.16 -7.54 11.03
C CYS A 14 0.05 -7.72 11.95
N GLN A 15 0.50 -8.97 12.11
CA GLN A 15 1.70 -9.28 12.90
C GLN A 15 2.98 -8.69 12.28
N THR A 16 3.21 -8.91 10.99
CA THR A 16 4.45 -8.50 10.31
C THR A 16 4.32 -7.17 9.57
N LYS A 17 3.09 -6.74 9.25
CA LYS A 17 2.81 -5.58 8.38
C LYS A 17 3.60 -5.66 7.05
N TYR A 18 3.39 -6.75 6.31
CA TYR A 18 4.18 -7.11 5.11
C TYR A 18 4.32 -5.99 4.07
N CYS A 19 3.33 -5.10 3.97
CA CYS A 19 3.35 -3.93 3.08
C CYS A 19 4.61 -3.07 3.24
N LEU A 20 5.23 -3.02 4.43
CA LEU A 20 6.49 -2.31 4.70
C LEU A 20 7.70 -2.90 3.96
N TYR A 21 7.66 -4.18 3.60
CA TYR A 21 8.81 -4.93 3.06
C TYR A 21 8.63 -5.33 1.61
N VAL A 22 7.40 -5.64 1.20
CA VAL A 22 7.13 -6.18 -0.15
C VAL A 22 6.93 -5.11 -1.21
N CYS A 23 6.71 -3.84 -0.82
CA CYS A 23 6.44 -2.78 -1.77
C CYS A 23 7.73 -2.35 -2.48
N PRO A 24 7.85 -2.55 -3.81
CA PRO A 24 9.07 -2.20 -4.55
C PRO A 24 9.33 -0.68 -4.58
N ALA A 25 8.29 0.13 -4.40
CA ALA A 25 8.39 1.59 -4.40
C ALA A 25 8.40 2.21 -2.99
N GLN A 26 8.43 1.38 -1.93
CA GLN A 26 8.52 1.82 -0.54
C GLN A 26 7.48 2.89 -0.17
N VAL A 27 6.24 2.73 -0.66
CA VAL A 27 5.15 3.71 -0.42
C VAL A 27 4.55 3.62 0.99
N TYR A 28 4.93 2.62 1.79
CA TYR A 28 4.43 2.42 3.15
C TYR A 28 5.52 2.67 4.16
N THR A 29 5.21 3.41 5.21
CA THR A 29 6.10 3.64 6.36
C THR A 29 5.34 3.47 7.67
N LEU A 30 6.04 3.05 8.72
CA LEU A 30 5.46 2.94 10.06
C LEU A 30 5.52 4.31 10.76
N GLY A 31 4.35 4.81 11.15
CA GLY A 31 4.18 6.04 11.93
C GLY A 31 4.27 5.80 13.43
N GLN A 32 3.76 6.77 14.20
CA GLN A 32 3.55 6.60 15.64
C GLN A 32 2.40 5.63 15.90
N GLU A 33 2.38 4.98 17.06
CA GLU A 33 1.30 4.07 17.48
C GLU A 33 0.94 2.96 16.46
N GLU A 34 1.93 2.48 15.72
CA GLU A 34 1.79 1.45 14.68
C GLU A 34 0.86 1.80 13.50
N GLU A 35 0.61 3.09 13.27
CA GLU A 35 -0.10 3.56 12.08
C GLU A 35 0.72 3.28 10.80
N ILE A 36 0.05 2.85 9.72
CA ILE A 36 0.68 2.76 8.40
C ILE A 36 0.45 4.05 7.63
N LEU A 37 1.53 4.81 7.43
CA LEU A 37 1.53 6.01 6.59
C LEU A 37 1.78 5.64 5.13
N ILE A 38 1.07 6.29 4.21
CA ILE A 38 1.06 5.94 2.78
C ILE A 38 1.46 7.14 1.91
N ARG A 39 2.49 6.98 1.07
CA ARG A 39 2.90 7.92 0.01
C ARG A 39 2.49 7.37 -1.36
N TYR A 40 1.18 7.36 -1.61
CA TYR A 40 0.57 6.70 -2.77
C TYR A 40 1.00 7.28 -4.13
N GLU A 41 1.60 8.47 -4.16
CA GLU A 41 2.12 9.13 -5.35
C GLU A 41 3.23 8.31 -6.04
N GLY A 42 3.98 7.52 -5.27
CA GLY A 42 5.04 6.64 -5.77
C GLY A 42 4.56 5.23 -6.17
N CYS A 43 3.25 4.94 -6.11
CA CYS A 43 2.75 3.59 -6.37
C CYS A 43 3.00 3.17 -7.82
N LEU A 44 3.63 2.01 -8.02
CA LEU A 44 3.89 1.40 -9.34
C LEU A 44 2.72 0.55 -9.87
N GLU A 45 1.60 0.55 -9.16
CA GLU A 45 0.40 -0.23 -9.51
C GLU A 45 0.61 -1.75 -9.63
N CYS A 46 1.63 -2.29 -8.97
CA CYS A 46 1.96 -3.72 -9.03
C CYS A 46 1.02 -4.64 -8.23
N GLY A 47 0.22 -4.11 -7.30
CA GLY A 47 -0.74 -4.88 -6.50
C GLY A 47 -0.15 -5.80 -5.41
N THR A 48 1.18 -5.90 -5.29
CA THR A 48 1.86 -6.80 -4.32
C THR A 48 1.39 -6.60 -2.88
N CYS A 49 1.12 -5.35 -2.50
CA CYS A 49 0.65 -5.00 -1.16
C CYS A 49 -0.73 -5.59 -0.81
N THR A 50 -1.66 -5.67 -1.76
CA THR A 50 -2.98 -6.30 -1.51
C THR A 50 -2.85 -7.81 -1.38
N ILE A 51 -1.95 -8.45 -2.12
CA ILE A 51 -1.70 -9.89 -1.99
C ILE A 51 -1.07 -10.21 -0.63
N ALA A 52 -0.11 -9.39 -0.19
CA ALA A 52 0.60 -9.62 1.08
C ALA A 52 -0.18 -9.16 2.33
N CYS A 53 -1.18 -8.30 2.18
CA CYS A 53 -1.96 -7.72 3.29
C CYS A 53 -3.47 -7.83 3.03
N ASP A 54 -3.92 -9.02 2.65
CA ASP A 54 -5.29 -9.36 2.26
C ASP A 54 -6.36 -9.06 3.32
N ILE A 55 -5.98 -8.97 4.59
CA ILE A 55 -6.91 -8.74 5.69
C ILE A 55 -7.28 -7.28 5.91
N ALA A 56 -6.41 -6.31 5.65
CA ALA A 56 -6.61 -4.92 6.09
C ALA A 56 -6.30 -3.87 5.02
N LEU A 57 -5.76 -4.28 3.86
CA LEU A 57 -5.34 -3.36 2.81
C LEU A 57 -6.16 -3.58 1.54
N ALA A 58 -6.88 -2.55 1.14
CA ALA A 58 -7.55 -2.49 -0.15
C ALA A 58 -6.78 -1.58 -1.10
N TRP A 59 -6.48 -2.08 -2.29
CA TRP A 59 -5.83 -1.34 -3.35
C TRP A 59 -6.67 -1.42 -4.62
N ASN A 60 -6.82 -0.30 -5.31
CA ASN A 60 -7.43 -0.22 -6.63
C ASN A 60 -6.51 0.54 -7.57
N HIS A 61 -6.71 0.35 -8.88
CA HIS A 61 -6.07 1.23 -9.85
C HIS A 61 -6.46 2.69 -9.61
N PRO A 62 -5.52 3.64 -9.79
CA PRO A 62 -5.85 5.05 -9.87
C PRO A 62 -6.89 5.32 -10.95
N ARG A 63 -7.56 6.47 -10.87
CA ARG A 63 -8.44 6.94 -11.94
C ARG A 63 -7.64 7.04 -13.25
N GLY A 64 -8.26 6.67 -14.38
CA GLY A 64 -7.63 6.82 -15.69
C GLY A 64 -7.07 8.23 -15.92
N GLY A 65 -5.86 8.30 -16.48
CA GLY A 65 -5.08 9.54 -16.63
C GLY A 65 -4.17 9.87 -15.45
N PHE A 66 -4.20 9.10 -14.36
CA PHE A 66 -3.29 9.18 -13.22
C PHE A 66 -2.48 7.90 -13.07
N GLY A 67 -1.55 7.90 -12.13
CA GLY A 67 -0.76 6.73 -11.78
C GLY A 67 0.58 6.65 -12.48
N VAL A 68 1.12 5.45 -12.60
CA VAL A 68 2.46 5.24 -13.15
C VAL A 68 2.46 5.37 -14.67
N GLN A 69 3.50 5.98 -15.22
CA GLN A 69 3.70 6.07 -16.67
C GLN A 69 5.04 5.43 -17.05
N TYR A 70 4.98 4.25 -17.65
CA TYR A 70 6.16 3.56 -18.19
C TYR A 70 6.52 4.11 -19.57
N ARG A 71 7.77 4.53 -19.77
CA ARG A 71 8.27 5.02 -21.07
C ARG A 71 8.98 3.96 -21.90
N PHE A 72 9.66 3.02 -21.24
CA PHE A 72 10.52 2.02 -21.89
C PHE A 72 10.35 0.58 -21.39
N GLY A 73 9.34 0.32 -20.54
CA GLY A 73 9.02 -1.02 -20.05
C GLY A 73 10.13 -1.65 -19.22
#